data_AF-A0A9D6YHJ3-F1
#
_entry.id   AF-A0A9D6YHJ3-F1
#
_cell.length_a   1.000
_cell.length_b   1.000
_cell.length_c   1.000
_cell.angle_alpha   90.00
_cell.angle_beta   90.00
_cell.angle_gamma   90.00
#
_symmetry.space_group_name_H-M   'P 1'
#
loop_
_entity.id
_entity.type
_entity.pdbx_description
1 polymer ?
#
loop_
_entity_poly.entity_id
_entity_poly.type
_entity_poly.pdbx_seq_one_letter_code
_entity_poly.pdbx_strand_id
1 'polypeptide(L)' 'VLAFGALRPEARDVFWDRARLEEAWRRGRRVWVVSVRPAGRSVVANLPGARLVAAGGGRRLYANAPAAAGSAAR' A
#
# COMPACT_ATOMS: atom_id res chain seq x y z
N VAL A 1 13.52 1.26 -11.19
CA VAL A 1 14.05 -0.09 -11.48
C VAL A 1 13.06 -1.10 -10.95
N LEU A 2 12.36 -1.82 -11.83
CA LEU A 2 11.76 -3.09 -11.44
C LEU A 2 12.91 -4.09 -11.38
N ALA A 3 13.00 -4.88 -10.30
CA ALA A 3 14.01 -5.94 -10.23
C ALA A 3 13.79 -6.91 -11.40
N PHE A 4 14.87 -7.45 -11.98
CA PHE A 4 14.82 -8.39 -13.12
C PHE A 4 13.82 -9.55 -12.92
N GLY A 5 13.56 -9.93 -11.66
CA GLY A 5 12.56 -10.92 -11.29
C GLY A 5 11.10 -10.52 -11.59
N ALA A 6 10.76 -9.23 -11.60
CA ALA A 6 9.37 -8.75 -11.71
C ALA A 6 8.71 -9.01 -13.08
N LEU A 7 9.51 -9.32 -14.12
CA LEU A 7 9.00 -9.63 -15.47
C LEU A 7 8.62 -11.11 -15.64
N ARG A 8 8.96 -11.97 -14.67
CA ARG A 8 8.65 -13.40 -14.73
C ARG A 8 7.17 -13.64 -14.41
N PRO A 9 6.51 -14.64 -15.03
CA PRO A 9 5.11 -14.94 -14.75
C PRO A 9 4.81 -15.22 -13.27
N GLU A 10 5.71 -15.96 -12.60
CA GLU A 10 5.60 -16.34 -11.19
C GLU A 10 5.76 -15.13 -10.25
N ALA A 11 6.39 -14.07 -10.76
CA ALA A 11 6.61 -12.85 -10.02
C ALA A 11 5.37 -11.98 -9.93
N ARG A 12 4.32 -12.24 -10.72
CA ARG A 12 3.09 -11.41 -10.73
C ARG A 12 2.37 -11.40 -9.40
N ASP A 13 2.44 -12.49 -8.63
CA ASP A 13 1.84 -12.57 -7.30
C ASP A 13 2.67 -11.89 -6.21
N VAL A 14 3.98 -11.72 -6.44
CA VAL A 14 4.94 -11.14 -5.49
C VAL A 14 5.21 -9.66 -5.77
N PHE A 15 5.34 -9.30 -7.05
CA PHE A 15 5.63 -7.96 -7.53
C PHE A 15 4.38 -7.38 -8.15
N TRP A 16 3.75 -6.48 -7.40
CA TRP A 16 2.57 -5.77 -7.90
C TRP A 16 3.01 -4.54 -8.66
N ASP A 17 2.37 -4.31 -9.80
CA ASP A 17 2.38 -3.01 -10.42
C ASP A 17 1.49 -2.03 -9.64
N ARG A 18 1.48 -0.78 -10.11
CA ARG A 18 0.68 0.29 -9.51
C ARG A 18 -0.82 -0.02 -9.57
N ALA A 19 -1.31 -0.54 -10.69
CA ALA A 19 -2.74 -0.75 -10.91
C ALA A 19 -3.30 -1.83 -9.96
N ARG A 20 -2.59 -2.95 -9.82
CA ARG A 20 -2.93 -4.02 -8.87
C ARG A 20 -2.90 -3.53 -7.42
N LEU A 21 -1.91 -2.71 -7.06
CA LEU A 21 -1.87 -2.09 -5.72
C LEU A 21 -3.07 -1.17 -5.48
N GLU A 22 -3.40 -0.30 -6.43
CA GLU A 22 -4.54 0.63 -6.32
C GLU A 22 -5.88 -0.11 -6.20
N GLU A 23 -6.08 -1.18 -6.98
CA GLU A 23 -7.25 -2.04 -6.91
C GLU A 23 -7.35 -2.73 -5.54
N ALA A 24 -6.28 -3.36 -5.08
CA ALA A 24 -6.23 -4.03 -3.78
C ALA A 24 -6.46 -3.04 -2.62
N TRP A 25 -5.92 -1.83 -2.72
CA TRP A 25 -6.05 -0.77 -1.72
C TRP A 25 -7.51 -0.32 -1.53
N ARG A 26 -8.27 -0.26 -2.63
CA ARG A 26 -9.68 0.18 -2.63
C ARG A 26 -10.66 -0.93 -2.25
N ARG A 27 -10.36 -2.19 -2.52
CA ARG A 27 -11.27 -3.35 -2.29
C ARG A 27 -11.53 -3.73 -0.82
N GLY A 28 -11.27 -2.85 0.13
CA GLY A 28 -11.66 -3.01 1.55
C GLY A 28 -10.82 -4.00 2.37
N ARG A 29 -9.91 -4.77 1.75
CA ARG A 29 -8.91 -5.55 2.48
C ARG A 29 -7.85 -4.63 3.07
N ARG A 30 -7.35 -4.93 4.27
CA ARG A 30 -6.22 -4.20 4.87
C ARG A 30 -4.97 -4.40 4.01
N VAL A 31 -4.39 -3.29 3.53
CA VAL A 31 -3.12 -3.28 2.80
C VAL A 31 -2.10 -2.43 3.55
N TRP A 32 -0.84 -2.89 3.58
CA TRP A 32 0.29 -2.23 4.23
C TRP A 32 1.36 -1.90 3.19
N VAL A 33 1.91 -0.69 3.23
CA VAL A 33 3.03 -0.26 2.38
C VAL A 33 4.17 0.24 3.26
N VAL A 34 5.35 -0.37 3.11
CA VAL A 34 6.58 0.13 3.71
C VAL A 34 7.36 0.91 2.67
N SER A 35 7.77 2.12 3.01
CA SER A 35 8.55 2.99 2.12
C SER A 35 9.71 3.64 2.88
N VAL A 36 10.89 3.69 2.25
CA VAL A 36 12.01 4.53 2.70
C VAL A 36 11.85 5.99 2.23
N ARG A 37 11.00 6.22 1.22
CA ARG A 37 10.70 7.56 0.69
C ARG A 37 9.57 8.23 1.47
N PRO A 38 9.56 9.58 1.59
CA PRO A 38 8.42 10.32 2.13
C PRO A 38 7.20 10.18 1.22
N ALA A 39 6.00 10.46 1.75
CA ALA A 39 4.72 10.22 1.07
C ALA A 39 4.69 10.81 -0.36
N GLY A 40 5.03 12.09 -0.53
CA GLY A 40 5.03 12.77 -1.84
C GLY A 40 6.01 12.21 -2.88
N ARG A 41 6.90 11.27 -2.50
CA ARG A 41 7.83 10.58 -3.40
C ARG A 41 7.66 9.05 -3.34
N SER A 42 6.50 8.58 -2.89
CA SER A 42 6.15 7.17 -2.74
C SER A 42 4.84 6.86 -3.48
N VAL A 43 4.61 5.58 -3.76
CA VAL A 43 3.35 5.12 -4.38
C VAL A 43 2.11 5.54 -3.59
N VAL A 44 2.26 5.71 -2.26
CA VAL A 44 1.18 6.13 -1.36
C VAL A 44 0.64 7.53 -1.63
N ALA A 45 1.39 8.40 -2.35
CA ALA A 45 0.90 9.73 -2.71
C ALA A 45 -0.41 9.72 -3.51
N ASN A 46 -0.67 8.64 -4.25
CA ASN A 46 -1.84 8.50 -5.11
C ASN A 46 -2.89 7.54 -4.52
N LEU A 47 -2.64 7.01 -3.32
CA LEU A 47 -3.53 6.05 -2.68
C LEU A 47 -4.51 6.79 -1.75
N PRO A 48 -5.82 6.73 -2.03
CA PRO A 48 -6.81 7.46 -1.24
C PRO A 48 -6.85 6.94 0.20
N GLY A 49 -7.00 7.86 1.16
CA GLY A 49 -7.11 7.53 2.58
C GLY A 49 -5.85 6.87 3.17
N ALA A 50 -4.68 7.07 2.57
CA ALA A 50 -3.43 6.57 3.12
C ALA A 50 -3.06 7.28 4.43
N ARG A 51 -2.91 6.50 5.50
CA ARG A 51 -2.47 6.99 6.82
C ARG A 51 -1.08 6.47 7.14
N LEU A 52 -0.23 7.33 7.71
CA LEU A 52 1.03 6.90 8.33
C LEU A 52 0.69 6.18 9.64
N VAL A 53 1.20 4.97 9.82
CA VAL A 53 0.98 4.16 11.03
C VAL A 53 2.21 4.16 11.94
N ALA A 54 3.40 4.11 11.35
CA ALA A 54 4.65 4.19 12.09
C ALA A 54 5.76 4.79 11.23
N ALA A 55 6.72 5.44 11.87
CA ALA A 55 7.96 5.88 11.25
C ALA A 55 9.13 5.62 12.20
N GLY A 56 10.23 5.09 11.66
CA GLY A 56 11.41 4.73 12.44
C GLY A 56 12.45 4.02 11.56
N GLY A 57 13.73 4.11 11.94
CA GLY A 57 14.81 3.45 11.20
C GLY A 57 14.87 3.80 9.71
N GLY A 58 14.56 5.06 9.35
CA GLY A 58 14.53 5.54 7.96
C GLY A 58 13.35 5.02 7.12
N ARG A 59 12.39 4.33 7.73
CA ARG A 59 11.23 3.72 7.06
C ARG A 59 9.93 4.30 7.57
N ARG A 60 8.91 4.22 6.73
CA ARG A 60 7.55 4.67 6.99
C ARG A 60 6.60 3.55 6.62
N LEU A 61 5.69 3.22 7.52
CA LEU A 61 4.63 2.24 7.33
C LEU A 61 3.31 2.96 7.11
N TYR A 62 2.67 2.71 5.97
CA TYR A 62 1.37 3.26 5.61
C TYR A 62 0.33 2.15 5.52
N ALA A 63 -0.93 2.52 5.74
CA ALA A 63 -2.06 1.62 5.52
C ALA A 63 -3.25 2.36 4.91
N ASN A 64 -4.15 1.62 4.25
CA ASN A 64 -5.46 2.17 3.92
C ASN A 64 -6.27 2.44 5.19
N ALA A 65 -7.16 3.42 5.14
CA ALA A 65 -8.21 3.52 6.15
C ALA A 65 -8.93 2.16 6.22
N PRO A 66 -9.27 1.66 7.43
CA PRO A 66 -10.22 0.54 7.49
C PRO A 66 -11.47 0.97 6.70
N ALA A 67 -12.09 0.03 5.97
CA ALA A 67 -13.47 0.24 5.54
C ALA A 67 -14.22 0.72 6.77
N ALA A 68 -14.93 1.86 6.68
CA ALA A 68 -15.66 2.42 7.81
C ALA A 68 -16.38 1.26 8.47
N ALA A 69 -16.00 0.93 9.70
CA ALA A 69 -16.73 -0.07 10.45
C ALA A 69 -18.16 0.49 10.47
N GLY A 70 -19.07 -0.17 9.76
CA GLY A 70 -20.48 0.15 9.88
C GLY A 70 -20.74 0.21 11.37
N SER A 71 -21.25 1.35 11.82
CA SER A 71 -21.63 1.63 13.19
C SER A 71 -22.22 0.36 13.82
N ALA A 72 -21.38 -0.41 14.52
CA ALA A 72 -21.86 -1.41 15.44
C ALA A 72 -22.36 -0.57 16.60
N ALA A 73 -23.67 -0.34 16.59
CA ALA A 73 -24.36 0.37 17.62
C ALA A 73 -24.08 -0.30 18.97
N ARG A 74 -23.70 0.55 19.93
CA ARG A 74 -23.79 0.41 21.39
C ARG A 74 -23.08 -0.77 22.05
#